data_AF-A0AAD5PR14-F1
#
_entry.id   AF-A0AAD5PR14-F1
#
_cell.length_a   1.000
_cell.length_b   1.000
_cell.length_c   1.000
_cell.angle_alpha   90.00
_cell.angle_beta   90.00
_cell.angle_gamma   90.00
#
_symmetry.space_group_name_H-M   'P 1'
#
loop_
_entity.id
_entity.type
_entity.pdbx_description
1 polymer ?
#
loop_
_entity_poly.entity_id
_entity_poly.type
_entity_poly.pdbx_seq_one_letter_code
_entity_poly.pdbx_strand_id
1 'polypeptide(L)'
;MHRTEKDQYKLASNFFLRLAQTLCALSIPDFQEKMRLFHDIHDLIKLKKPIQLMQASQQDKNEEGNDEPHDVLLPQANLPVTDEKIFCITTDNASSNSTFVQRLTDYCDSNGLDFKLDNWIRCLAHVINLSVKEALKHFKPLLAKLHKLVKAVRASPQRLKKLKEFCGTENNVDKLVPILDVDTRWSSSFEMIERALKIKTALDSLTNSERDLRRLELEDEEWTLLIEIQSFLKPFAEITRVAEGSTFPTLVFAVPLYNSLMIVLDGYEEEKDDFVHDFLIIDAARSANLKLKAYYNKTTSIYLIATILDPRLKLEYFKDNE
;
A
#
# COMPACT_ATOMS: atom_id res chain seq x y z
N MET A 1 10.24 40.05 2.46
CA MET A 1 8.97 39.66 1.81
C MET A 1 8.32 38.60 2.70
N HIS A 2 7.23 38.93 3.39
CA HIS A 2 6.55 37.97 4.27
C HIS A 2 5.98 36.84 3.42
N ARG A 3 6.40 35.60 3.69
CA ARG A 3 5.78 34.43 3.07
C ARG A 3 4.37 34.28 3.61
N THR A 4 3.43 34.04 2.72
CA THR A 4 2.06 33.76 3.13
C THR A 4 1.99 32.35 3.74
N GLU A 5 1.02 32.08 4.61
CA GLU A 5 0.79 30.74 5.17
C GLU A 5 0.65 29.67 4.07
N LYS A 6 0.09 30.06 2.92
CA LYS A 6 -0.04 29.21 1.72
C LYS A 6 1.31 28.83 1.12
N ASP A 7 2.29 29.74 1.17
CA ASP A 7 3.65 29.49 0.68
C ASP A 7 4.42 28.59 1.65
N GLN A 8 4.25 28.79 2.96
CA GLN A 8 4.84 27.93 3.99
C GLN A 8 4.26 26.50 3.92
N TYR A 9 2.94 26.37 3.74
CA TYR A 9 2.26 25.08 3.56
C TYR A 9 2.74 24.33 2.31
N LYS A 10 2.92 25.03 1.18
CA LYS A 10 3.47 24.44 -0.05
C LYS A 10 4.93 24.04 0.09
N LEU A 11 5.73 24.82 0.84
CA LEU A 11 7.14 24.51 1.07
C LEU A 11 7.28 23.26 1.94
N ALA A 12 6.58 23.22 3.08
CA ALA A 12 6.53 22.08 3.97
C ALA A 12 6.00 20.83 3.25
N SER A 13 4.88 20.95 2.51
CA SER A 13 4.33 19.82 1.75
C SER A 13 5.32 19.27 0.73
N ASN A 14 6.06 20.12 0.01
CA ASN A 14 7.05 19.66 -0.96
C ASN A 14 8.27 19.01 -0.29
N PHE A 15 8.71 19.53 0.86
CA PHE A 15 9.80 18.94 1.63
C PHE A 15 9.41 17.57 2.18
N PHE A 16 8.27 17.47 2.87
CA PHE A 16 7.76 16.21 3.41
C PHE A 16 7.45 15.19 2.31
N LEU A 17 6.92 15.63 1.16
CA LEU A 17 6.69 14.75 0.01
C LEU A 17 8.00 14.19 -0.55
N ARG A 18 9.04 15.02 -0.70
CA ARG A 18 10.36 14.57 -1.20
C ARG A 18 11.10 13.70 -0.19
N LEU A 19 11.01 14.01 1.10
CA LEU A 19 11.56 13.18 2.17
C LEU A 19 10.86 11.81 2.21
N ALA A 20 9.51 11.80 2.14
CA ALA A 20 8.73 10.56 2.08
C ALA A 20 9.03 9.75 0.81
N GLN A 21 9.13 10.39 -0.36
CA GLN A 21 9.53 9.73 -1.61
C GLN A 21 10.93 9.14 -1.53
N THR A 22 11.87 9.83 -0.89
CA THR A 22 13.24 9.36 -0.68
C THR A 22 13.25 8.15 0.25
N LEU A 23 12.57 8.22 1.40
CA LEU A 23 12.51 7.11 2.36
C LEU A 23 11.73 5.90 1.84
N CYS A 24 10.66 6.11 1.06
CA CYS A 24 9.91 5.04 0.39
C CYS A 24 10.69 4.38 -0.75
N ALA A 25 11.56 5.12 -1.45
CA ALA A 25 12.44 4.57 -2.49
C ALA A 25 13.61 3.77 -1.93
N LEU A 26 13.96 3.96 -0.65
CA LEU A 26 15.00 3.23 0.05
C LEU A 26 14.50 1.85 0.51
N SER A 27 14.22 0.98 -0.46
CA SER A 27 14.20 -0.49 -0.25
C SER A 27 15.61 -1.05 -0.02
N ILE A 28 16.52 -0.24 0.53
CA ILE A 28 17.90 -0.59 0.83
C ILE A 28 17.93 -1.25 2.22
N PRO A 29 18.40 -2.50 2.33
CA PRO A 29 18.48 -3.20 3.61
C PRO A 29 19.61 -2.70 4.52
N ASP A 30 20.56 -1.91 4.00
CA ASP A 30 21.71 -1.41 4.75
C ASP A 30 21.35 -0.21 5.65
N PHE A 31 21.39 -0.47 6.96
CA PHE A 31 21.20 0.52 8.01
C PHE A 31 22.25 1.65 7.98
N GLN A 32 23.51 1.35 7.63
CA GLN A 32 24.56 2.37 7.61
C GLN A 32 24.34 3.38 6.50
N GLU A 33 23.82 2.95 5.35
CA GLU A 33 23.53 3.82 4.22
C GLU A 33 22.34 4.73 4.51
N LYS A 34 21.29 4.21 5.17
CA LYS A 34 20.16 5.02 5.66
C LYS A 34 20.58 6.07 6.69
N MET A 35 21.49 5.70 7.61
CA MET A 35 22.03 6.64 8.59
C MET A 35 22.96 7.67 7.96
N ARG A 36 23.80 7.29 6.99
CA ARG A 36 24.60 8.27 6.22
C ARG A 36 23.69 9.26 5.51
N LEU A 37 22.66 8.80 4.81
CA LEU A 37 21.73 9.69 4.12
C LEU A 37 20.98 10.60 5.10
N PHE A 38 20.58 10.08 6.26
CA PHE A 38 20.01 10.89 7.34
C PHE A 38 21.00 11.95 7.84
N HIS A 39 22.26 11.58 8.09
CA HIS A 39 23.31 12.52 8.50
C HIS A 39 23.57 13.56 7.40
N ASP A 40 23.66 13.15 6.14
CA ASP A 40 23.88 14.03 5.00
C ASP A 40 22.72 15.01 4.85
N ILE A 41 21.47 14.55 4.94
CA ILE A 41 20.28 15.41 4.92
C ILE A 41 20.30 16.37 6.13
N HIS A 42 20.60 15.87 7.33
CA HIS A 42 20.66 16.67 8.56
C HIS A 42 21.77 17.73 8.52
N ASP A 43 22.94 17.37 8.02
CA ASP A 43 24.09 18.26 7.89
C ASP A 43 23.88 19.29 6.78
N LEU A 44 23.24 18.90 5.66
CA LEU A 44 22.83 19.85 4.63
C LEU A 44 21.78 20.87 5.15
N ILE A 45 20.83 20.41 5.96
CA ILE A 45 19.86 21.28 6.66
C ILE A 45 20.60 22.25 7.59
N LYS A 46 21.52 21.76 8.42
CA LYS A 46 22.34 22.60 9.32
C LYS A 46 23.21 23.62 8.56
N LEU A 47 23.76 23.24 7.41
CA LEU A 47 24.66 24.06 6.62
C LEU A 47 23.94 25.01 5.65
N LYS A 48 22.60 25.02 5.63
CA LYS A 48 21.76 25.83 4.71
C LYS A 48 22.10 25.60 3.23
N LYS A 49 22.55 24.39 2.88
CA LYS A 49 22.90 24.01 1.51
C LYS A 49 21.70 23.35 0.81
N PRO A 50 21.49 23.59 -0.50
CA PRO A 50 20.41 22.95 -1.23
C PRO A 50 20.61 21.43 -1.29
N ILE A 51 19.54 20.68 -1.06
CA ILE A 51 19.54 19.21 -1.13
C ILE A 51 19.25 18.80 -2.59
N GLN A 52 20.23 18.20 -3.27
CA GLN A 52 20.01 17.52 -4.55
C GLN A 52 19.91 16.00 -4.31
N LEU A 53 18.83 15.41 -4.84
CA LEU A 53 18.65 13.96 -4.87
C LEU A 53 19.38 13.40 -6.09
N MET A 54 20.40 12.58 -5.88
CA MET A 54 20.91 11.69 -6.92
C MET A 54 19.86 10.59 -7.12
N GLN A 55 19.22 10.56 -8.29
CA GLN A 55 18.45 9.38 -8.69
C GLN A 55 19.44 8.22 -8.84
N ALA A 56 19.13 7.06 -8.26
CA ALA A 56 19.85 5.84 -8.57
C ALA A 56 19.64 5.53 -10.06
N SER A 57 20.67 5.79 -10.86
CA SER A 57 20.69 5.38 -12.26
C SER A 57 20.61 3.86 -12.33
N GLN A 58 19.67 3.37 -13.14
CA GLN A 58 19.69 2.00 -13.61
C GLN A 58 21.05 1.74 -14.27
N GLN A 59 21.63 0.58 -13.99
CA GLN A 59 22.79 0.08 -14.71
C GLN A 59 22.51 0.10 -16.21
N ASP A 60 23.28 0.88 -16.97
CA ASP A 60 23.54 0.58 -18.37
C ASP A 60 25.02 0.22 -18.53
N LYS A 61 25.22 -0.97 -19.09
CA LYS A 61 26.49 -1.47 -19.59
C LYS A 61 26.81 -0.73 -20.89
N ASN A 62 28.04 -0.22 -21.02
CA ASN A 62 28.94 -0.36 -22.18
C ASN A 62 29.86 0.86 -22.35
N GLU A 63 31.16 0.57 -22.28
CA GLU A 63 32.29 1.03 -23.10
C GLU A 63 32.59 2.54 -23.36
N GLU A 64 33.84 2.86 -23.03
CA GLU A 64 34.81 3.75 -23.69
C GLU A 64 34.67 5.29 -23.63
N GLY A 65 35.68 5.92 -23.00
CA GLY A 65 36.44 6.99 -23.65
C GLY A 65 36.11 8.45 -23.32
N ASN A 66 37.07 9.07 -22.62
CA ASN A 66 37.46 10.49 -22.60
C ASN A 66 36.73 11.54 -21.74
N ASP A 67 37.60 12.28 -21.05
CA ASP A 67 37.44 13.49 -20.26
C ASP A 67 36.69 14.63 -20.97
N GLU A 68 35.66 15.18 -20.32
CA GLU A 68 35.59 16.57 -19.80
C GLU A 68 34.16 16.88 -19.28
N PRO A 69 34.00 17.80 -18.30
CA PRO A 69 32.72 18.00 -17.62
C PRO A 69 31.81 18.94 -18.41
N HIS A 70 30.76 18.41 -19.01
CA HIS A 70 29.69 19.24 -19.56
C HIS A 70 28.84 19.85 -18.44
N ASP A 71 28.96 21.18 -18.32
CA ASP A 71 28.02 22.09 -17.68
C ASP A 71 26.57 21.73 -18.06
N VAL A 72 25.78 21.31 -17.07
CA VAL A 72 24.31 21.26 -17.19
C VAL A 72 23.75 22.36 -16.30
N LEU A 73 23.39 23.47 -16.94
CA LEU A 73 22.62 24.56 -16.36
C LEU A 73 21.29 24.01 -15.80
N LEU A 74 21.17 23.97 -14.47
CA LEU A 74 19.94 23.62 -13.77
C LEU A 74 19.25 24.90 -13.23
N PRO A 75 17.91 25.00 -13.30
CA PRO A 75 17.19 26.14 -12.72
C PRO A 75 17.39 26.18 -11.20
N GLN A 76 17.95 27.28 -10.71
CA GLN A 76 18.14 27.54 -9.29
C GLN A 76 16.79 27.82 -8.61
N ALA A 77 16.20 26.82 -7.99
CA ALA A 77 15.18 27.04 -6.97
C ALA A 77 15.88 27.15 -5.62
N ASN A 78 16.17 28.40 -5.21
CA ASN A 78 16.59 28.69 -3.84
C ASN A 78 15.44 28.30 -2.90
N LEU A 79 15.62 27.20 -2.17
CA LEU A 79 14.80 26.83 -1.02
C LEU A 79 15.36 27.58 0.20
N PRO A 80 14.66 28.59 0.72
CA PRO A 80 15.07 29.23 1.96
C PRO A 80 14.70 28.34 3.15
N VAL A 81 15.68 27.57 3.61
CA VAL A 81 15.63 26.66 4.76
C VAL A 81 15.66 27.47 6.06
N THR A 82 14.59 27.35 6.86
CA THR A 82 14.52 27.78 8.27
C THR A 82 15.19 26.74 9.17
N ASP A 83 15.50 27.08 10.44
CA ASP A 83 16.12 26.19 11.45
C ASP A 83 15.22 24.97 11.81
N GLU A 84 14.98 24.07 10.86
CA GLU A 84 13.95 23.03 10.97
C GLU A 84 14.45 21.78 11.70
N LYS A 85 13.78 21.46 12.82
CA LYS A 85 13.86 20.18 13.51
C LYS A 85 13.01 19.14 12.76
N ILE A 86 13.47 17.89 12.69
CA ILE A 86 12.70 16.80 12.09
C ILE A 86 11.45 16.54 12.94
N PHE A 87 10.28 16.83 12.38
CA PHE A 87 9.00 16.68 13.08
C PHE A 87 8.48 15.23 13.09
N CYS A 88 8.58 14.52 11.98
CA CYS A 88 8.14 13.13 11.88
C CYS A 88 8.85 12.37 10.76
N ILE A 89 8.80 11.04 10.84
CA ILE A 89 9.29 10.13 9.79
C ILE A 89 8.18 9.15 9.45
N THR A 90 7.98 8.90 8.15
CA THR A 90 7.04 7.88 7.66
C THR A 90 7.80 6.75 6.99
N THR A 91 7.56 5.50 7.42
CA THR A 91 8.13 4.30 6.78
C THR A 91 7.13 3.16 6.73
N ASP A 92 7.44 2.11 5.97
CA ASP A 92 6.74 0.84 6.11
C ASP A 92 6.98 0.21 7.51
N ASN A 93 6.25 -0.87 7.81
CA ASN A 93 6.32 -1.54 9.11
C ASN A 93 7.28 -2.74 9.13
N ALA A 94 8.28 -2.78 8.24
CA ALA A 94 9.32 -3.80 8.29
C ALA A 94 10.09 -3.73 9.63
N SER A 95 10.60 -4.88 10.07
CA SER A 95 11.39 -4.98 11.30
C SER A 95 12.65 -4.11 11.26
N SER A 96 13.31 -4.03 10.09
CA SER A 96 14.47 -3.16 9.87
C SER A 96 14.16 -1.68 10.11
N ASN A 97 12.99 -1.20 9.69
CA ASN A 97 12.57 0.17 9.92
C ASN A 97 12.22 0.43 11.39
N SER A 98 11.72 -0.58 12.11
CA SER A 98 11.53 -0.50 13.57
C SER A 98 12.87 -0.29 14.29
N THR A 99 13.89 -1.07 13.93
CA THR A 99 15.25 -0.91 14.47
C THR A 99 15.87 0.44 14.10
N PHE A 100 15.64 0.91 12.87
CA PHE A 100 16.11 2.21 12.42
C PHE A 100 15.55 3.36 13.27
N VAL A 101 14.23 3.41 13.45
CA VAL A 101 13.56 4.46 14.23
C VAL A 101 14.00 4.42 15.70
N GLN A 102 14.19 3.23 16.27
CA GLN A 102 14.70 3.11 17.63
C GLN A 102 16.09 3.75 17.76
N ARG A 103 17.03 3.37 16.88
CA ARG A 103 18.39 3.93 16.90
C ARG A 103 18.42 5.42 16.63
N LEU A 104 17.52 5.90 15.77
CA LEU A 104 17.37 7.33 15.53
C LEU A 104 16.90 8.06 16.79
N THR A 105 15.94 7.49 17.52
CA THR A 105 15.48 8.04 18.80
C THR A 105 16.63 8.11 19.81
N ASP A 106 17.42 7.04 19.94
CA ASP A 106 18.56 6.99 20.85
C ASP A 106 19.64 8.03 20.48
N TYR A 107 19.90 8.21 19.18
CA TYR A 107 20.80 9.24 18.67
C TYR A 107 20.30 10.64 18.99
N CYS A 108 19.02 10.91 18.75
CA CYS A 108 18.40 12.20 19.03
C CYS A 108 18.47 12.54 20.52
N ASP A 109 18.16 11.58 21.39
CA ASP A 109 18.26 11.73 22.84
C ASP A 109 19.69 12.06 23.29
N SER A 110 20.69 11.38 22.71
CA SER A 110 22.10 11.61 23.02
C SER A 110 22.63 12.97 22.54
N ASN A 111 21.97 13.60 21.57
CA ASN A 111 22.38 14.87 20.97
C ASN A 111 21.46 16.05 21.37
N GLY A 112 20.55 15.84 22.32
CA GLY A 112 19.61 16.87 22.77
C GLY A 112 18.60 17.30 21.69
N LEU A 113 18.29 16.41 20.74
CA LEU A 113 17.29 16.64 19.70
C LEU A 113 15.92 16.12 20.15
N ASP A 114 14.88 16.91 19.89
CA ASP A 114 13.51 16.57 20.26
C ASP A 114 12.86 15.69 19.18
N PHE A 115 13.18 14.39 19.23
CA PHE A 115 12.58 13.36 18.37
C PHE A 115 12.38 12.09 19.19
N LYS A 116 11.14 11.64 19.29
CA LYS A 116 10.70 10.46 20.05
C LYS A 116 10.09 9.42 19.13
N LEU A 117 9.83 8.23 19.67
CA LEU A 117 9.13 7.17 18.95
C LEU A 117 7.76 7.62 18.43
N ASP A 118 7.10 8.54 19.13
CA ASP A 118 5.80 9.12 18.74
C ASP A 118 5.87 9.95 17.44
N ASN A 119 7.07 10.38 17.04
CA ASN A 119 7.33 11.05 15.77
C ASN A 119 7.37 10.08 14.59
N TRP A 120 7.23 8.77 14.82
CA TRP A 120 7.17 7.77 13.78
C TRP A 120 5.73 7.52 13.31
N ILE A 121 5.51 7.82 12.03
CA ILE A 121 4.29 7.51 11.30
C ILE A 121 4.49 6.20 10.56
N ARG A 122 3.66 5.22 10.90
CA ARG A 122 3.58 3.93 10.22
C ARG A 122 2.74 4.05 8.95
N CYS A 123 3.22 3.47 7.85
CA CYS A 123 2.49 3.44 6.59
C CYS A 123 1.17 2.64 6.70
N LEU A 124 0.03 3.33 6.55
CA LEU A 124 -1.30 2.71 6.60
C LEU A 124 -1.52 1.68 5.49
N ALA A 125 -1.11 1.99 4.25
CA ALA A 125 -1.22 1.04 3.14
C ALA A 125 -0.48 -0.27 3.43
N HIS A 126 0.68 -0.19 4.11
CA HIS A 126 1.40 -1.38 4.54
C HIS A 126 0.66 -2.13 5.65
N VAL A 127 0.05 -1.44 6.61
CA VAL A 127 -0.79 -2.08 7.65
C VAL A 127 -1.96 -2.82 7.03
N ILE A 128 -2.68 -2.18 6.09
CA ILE A 128 -3.78 -2.80 5.35
C ILE A 128 -3.30 -4.07 4.63
N ASN A 129 -2.18 -3.99 3.92
CA ASN A 129 -1.58 -5.16 3.28
C ASN A 129 -1.27 -6.28 4.28
N LEU A 130 -0.78 -5.97 5.49
CA LEU A 130 -0.55 -6.99 6.51
C LEU A 130 -1.86 -7.63 6.99
N SER A 131 -2.91 -6.84 7.20
CA SER A 131 -4.22 -7.33 7.62
C SER A 131 -4.87 -8.22 6.57
N VAL A 132 -4.87 -7.79 5.30
CA VAL A 132 -5.38 -8.60 4.19
C VAL A 132 -4.59 -9.89 4.04
N LYS A 133 -3.26 -9.87 4.21
CA LYS A 133 -2.45 -11.08 4.18
C LYS A 133 -2.80 -12.09 5.27
N GLU A 134 -3.22 -11.64 6.45
CA GLU A 134 -3.75 -12.56 7.48
C GLU A 134 -5.08 -13.17 7.02
N ALA A 135 -5.99 -12.34 6.49
CA ALA A 135 -7.30 -12.77 5.98
C ALA A 135 -7.17 -13.82 4.85
N LEU A 136 -6.30 -13.56 3.87
CA LEU A 136 -6.12 -14.43 2.70
C LEU A 136 -5.61 -15.84 3.05
N LYS A 137 -5.03 -16.06 4.25
CA LYS A 137 -4.62 -17.39 4.70
C LYS A 137 -5.80 -18.35 4.82
N HIS A 138 -6.98 -17.84 5.15
CA HIS A 138 -8.21 -18.63 5.29
C HIS A 138 -8.70 -19.15 3.93
N PHE A 139 -8.41 -18.44 2.84
CA PHE A 139 -8.84 -18.79 1.48
C PHE A 139 -7.76 -19.51 0.65
N LYS A 140 -6.62 -19.84 1.27
CA LYS A 140 -5.43 -20.33 0.55
C LYS A 140 -5.69 -21.55 -0.35
N PRO A 141 -6.46 -22.58 0.03
CA PRO A 141 -6.72 -23.72 -0.84
C PRO A 141 -7.46 -23.32 -2.13
N LEU A 142 -8.53 -22.53 -1.99
CA LEU A 142 -9.36 -22.04 -3.09
C LEU A 142 -8.55 -21.12 -4.01
N LEU A 143 -7.83 -20.14 -3.44
CA LEU A 143 -7.00 -19.22 -4.23
C LEU A 143 -5.85 -19.96 -4.94
N ALA A 144 -5.27 -21.00 -4.32
CA ALA A 144 -4.26 -21.83 -4.98
C ALA A 144 -4.84 -22.65 -6.14
N LYS A 145 -6.09 -23.11 -6.05
CA LYS A 145 -6.78 -23.80 -7.14
C LYS A 145 -7.03 -22.84 -8.31
N LEU A 146 -7.57 -21.66 -8.03
CA LEU A 146 -7.77 -20.60 -9.03
C LEU A 146 -6.45 -20.16 -9.68
N HIS A 147 -5.40 -19.92 -8.88
CA HIS A 147 -4.06 -19.60 -9.39
C HIS A 147 -3.55 -20.66 -10.37
N LYS A 148 -3.65 -21.95 -10.00
CA LYS A 148 -3.21 -23.05 -10.87
C LYS A 148 -4.00 -23.08 -12.18
N LEU A 149 -5.31 -22.86 -12.13
CA LEU A 149 -6.16 -22.78 -13.32
C LEU A 149 -5.70 -21.63 -14.23
N VAL A 150 -5.64 -20.42 -13.69
CA VAL A 150 -5.24 -19.22 -14.41
C VAL A 150 -3.84 -19.38 -15.01
N LYS A 151 -2.89 -19.92 -14.24
CA LYS A 151 -1.53 -20.21 -14.71
C LYS A 151 -1.51 -21.21 -15.87
N ALA A 152 -2.29 -22.30 -15.76
CA ALA A 152 -2.37 -23.32 -16.79
C ALA A 152 -2.99 -22.80 -18.09
N VAL A 153 -3.97 -21.90 -17.99
CA VAL A 153 -4.58 -21.22 -19.15
C VAL A 153 -3.59 -20.26 -19.78
N ARG A 154 -2.95 -19.38 -18.99
CA ARG A 154 -1.97 -18.39 -19.48
C ARG A 154 -0.73 -19.00 -20.12
N ALA A 155 -0.30 -20.16 -19.63
CA ALA A 155 0.88 -20.85 -20.15
C ALA A 155 0.69 -21.45 -21.55
N SER A 156 -0.55 -21.62 -22.03
CA SER A 156 -0.85 -22.22 -23.34
C SER A 156 -1.55 -21.23 -24.27
N PRO A 157 -0.91 -20.83 -25.39
CA PRO A 157 -1.56 -19.99 -26.40
C PRO A 157 -2.85 -20.60 -26.96
N GLN A 158 -2.90 -21.94 -27.06
CA GLN A 158 -4.09 -22.66 -27.55
C GLN A 158 -5.25 -22.55 -26.56
N ARG A 159 -4.99 -22.68 -25.25
CA ARG A 159 -6.01 -22.48 -24.21
C ARG A 159 -6.50 -21.05 -24.16
N LEU A 160 -5.60 -20.08 -24.29
CA LEU A 160 -5.99 -18.66 -24.38
C LEU A 160 -6.88 -18.40 -25.59
N LYS A 161 -6.60 -19.02 -26.74
CA LYS A 161 -7.46 -18.90 -27.93
C LYS A 161 -8.85 -19.49 -27.68
N LYS A 162 -8.93 -20.71 -27.16
CA LYS A 162 -10.22 -21.35 -26.80
C LYS A 162 -11.00 -20.56 -25.75
N LEU A 163 -10.32 -20.04 -24.72
CA LEU A 163 -10.95 -19.20 -23.71
C LEU A 163 -11.62 -17.99 -24.36
N LYS A 164 -10.94 -17.32 -25.30
CA LYS A 164 -11.51 -16.19 -26.05
C LYS A 164 -12.70 -16.59 -26.90
N GLU A 165 -12.67 -17.77 -27.51
CA GLU A 165 -13.81 -18.34 -28.25
C GLU A 165 -15.02 -18.55 -27.32
N PHE A 166 -14.81 -18.95 -26.07
CA PHE A 166 -15.87 -19.09 -25.06
C PHE A 166 -16.36 -17.78 -24.43
N CYS A 167 -15.54 -16.72 -24.40
CA CYS A 167 -15.92 -15.43 -23.83
C CYS A 167 -17.02 -14.68 -24.60
N GLY A 168 -17.28 -15.03 -25.86
CA GLY A 168 -18.20 -14.29 -26.73
C GLY A 168 -17.74 -12.85 -27.02
N THR A 169 -18.48 -12.11 -27.85
CA THR A 169 -18.18 -10.71 -28.20
C THR A 169 -18.80 -9.69 -27.24
N GLU A 170 -19.59 -10.13 -26.27
CA GLU A 170 -20.28 -9.26 -25.34
C GLU A 170 -19.30 -8.64 -24.33
N ASN A 171 -19.48 -7.35 -24.03
CA ASN A 171 -18.72 -6.60 -23.02
C ASN A 171 -17.19 -6.57 -23.15
N ASN A 172 -16.63 -6.83 -24.34
CA ASN A 172 -15.19 -6.97 -24.58
C ASN A 172 -14.52 -8.04 -23.69
N VAL A 173 -15.28 -9.05 -23.24
CA VAL A 173 -14.78 -10.13 -22.37
C VAL A 173 -13.76 -11.00 -23.11
N ASP A 174 -13.85 -11.08 -24.45
CA ASP A 174 -12.85 -11.68 -25.36
C ASP A 174 -11.46 -11.04 -25.25
N LYS A 175 -11.38 -9.78 -24.81
CA LYS A 175 -10.10 -9.06 -24.62
C LYS A 175 -9.54 -9.20 -23.21
N LEU A 176 -10.29 -9.80 -22.29
CA LEU A 176 -9.88 -9.97 -20.89
C LEU A 176 -8.97 -11.19 -20.74
N VAL A 177 -7.66 -10.96 -20.79
CA VAL A 177 -6.67 -11.99 -20.43
C VAL A 177 -6.77 -12.29 -18.93
N PRO A 178 -6.79 -13.56 -18.48
CA PRO A 178 -6.75 -13.89 -17.04
C PRO A 178 -5.59 -13.18 -16.34
N ILE A 179 -5.76 -12.69 -15.10
CA ILE A 179 -4.69 -12.03 -14.33
C ILE A 179 -4.11 -13.06 -13.36
N LEU A 180 -2.80 -13.27 -13.39
CA LEU A 180 -2.10 -14.14 -12.43
C LEU A 180 -1.69 -13.30 -11.23
N ASP A 181 -1.99 -13.76 -10.02
CA ASP A 181 -1.57 -13.10 -8.80
C ASP A 181 -0.07 -13.29 -8.52
N VAL A 182 0.44 -12.41 -7.66
CA VAL A 182 1.81 -12.33 -7.19
C VAL A 182 1.77 -12.42 -5.67
N ASP A 183 2.34 -13.50 -5.13
CA ASP A 183 2.32 -13.86 -3.70
C ASP A 183 2.64 -12.70 -2.73
N THR A 184 3.47 -11.75 -3.15
CA THR A 184 3.89 -10.63 -2.30
C THR A 184 2.89 -9.48 -2.19
N ARG A 185 1.90 -9.36 -3.09
CA ARG A 185 0.98 -8.21 -3.19
C ARG A 185 -0.48 -8.66 -3.23
N TRP A 186 -1.22 -8.42 -2.16
CA TRP A 186 -2.62 -8.84 -2.04
C TRP A 186 -3.52 -8.26 -3.15
N SER A 187 -3.22 -7.07 -3.67
CA SER A 187 -3.97 -6.42 -4.75
C SER A 187 -4.03 -7.29 -6.00
N SER A 188 -2.96 -8.05 -6.28
CA SER A 188 -2.93 -8.95 -7.44
C SER A 188 -3.86 -10.17 -7.27
N SER A 189 -4.03 -10.67 -6.04
CA SER A 189 -5.02 -11.73 -5.75
C SER A 189 -6.44 -11.20 -5.89
N PHE A 190 -6.70 -9.96 -5.45
CA PHE A 190 -7.99 -9.30 -5.68
C PHE A 190 -8.28 -9.12 -7.17
N GLU A 191 -7.34 -8.60 -7.95
CA GLU A 191 -7.47 -8.45 -9.41
C GLU A 191 -7.67 -9.79 -10.14
N MET A 192 -7.00 -10.86 -9.69
CA MET A 192 -7.20 -12.22 -10.21
C MET A 192 -8.65 -12.69 -9.98
N ILE A 193 -9.19 -12.51 -8.78
CA ILE A 193 -10.57 -12.89 -8.43
C ILE A 193 -11.56 -12.08 -9.27
N GLU A 194 -11.43 -10.75 -9.30
CA GLU A 194 -12.30 -9.89 -10.10
C GLU A 194 -12.30 -10.27 -11.58
N ARG A 195 -11.12 -10.59 -12.12
CA ARG A 195 -10.99 -11.03 -13.50
C ARG A 195 -11.66 -12.38 -13.69
N ALA A 196 -11.37 -13.37 -12.84
CA ALA A 196 -11.89 -14.72 -12.94
C ALA A 196 -13.42 -14.74 -12.90
N LEU A 197 -14.04 -13.95 -12.00
CA LEU A 197 -15.49 -13.80 -11.91
C LEU A 197 -16.10 -13.25 -13.21
N LYS A 198 -15.44 -12.28 -13.86
CA LYS A 198 -15.88 -11.73 -15.16
C LYS A 198 -15.81 -12.73 -16.31
N ILE A 199 -14.94 -13.74 -16.21
CA ILE A 199 -14.74 -14.78 -17.23
C ILE A 199 -15.20 -16.17 -16.75
N LYS A 200 -16.02 -16.25 -15.70
CA LYS A 200 -16.47 -17.52 -15.06
C LYS A 200 -16.94 -18.53 -16.11
N THR A 201 -17.91 -18.14 -16.93
CA THR A 201 -18.53 -19.01 -17.95
C THR A 201 -17.53 -19.56 -18.95
N ALA A 202 -16.54 -18.76 -19.34
CA ALA A 202 -15.48 -19.17 -20.25
C ALA A 202 -14.47 -20.11 -19.58
N LEU A 203 -14.15 -19.89 -18.30
CA LEU A 203 -13.30 -20.78 -17.52
C LEU A 203 -13.97 -22.14 -17.33
N ASP A 204 -15.25 -22.18 -16.94
CA ASP A 204 -16.03 -23.41 -16.76
C ASP A 204 -16.17 -24.19 -18.09
N SER A 205 -16.42 -23.48 -19.20
CA SER A 205 -16.47 -24.10 -20.53
C SER A 205 -15.11 -24.70 -20.94
N LEU A 206 -14.02 -24.01 -20.63
CA LEU A 206 -12.67 -24.46 -20.94
C LEU A 206 -12.28 -25.69 -20.12
N THR A 207 -12.51 -25.68 -18.79
CA THR A 207 -12.21 -26.82 -17.91
C THR A 207 -13.04 -28.05 -18.27
N ASN A 208 -14.28 -27.86 -18.73
CA ASN A 208 -15.12 -28.94 -19.23
C ASN A 208 -14.63 -29.52 -20.58
N SER A 209 -14.06 -28.68 -21.44
CA SER A 209 -13.54 -29.11 -22.75
C SER A 209 -12.17 -29.81 -22.70
N GLU A 210 -11.37 -29.56 -21.66
CA GLU A 210 -10.00 -30.09 -21.54
C GLU A 210 -9.83 -30.99 -20.30
N ARG A 211 -9.63 -32.29 -20.52
CA ARG A 211 -9.54 -33.32 -19.46
C ARG A 211 -8.48 -33.01 -18.41
N ASP A 212 -7.36 -32.45 -18.84
CA ASP A 212 -6.20 -32.07 -18.05
C ASP A 212 -6.44 -30.84 -17.16
N LEU A 213 -7.46 -30.03 -17.46
CA LEU A 213 -7.94 -28.93 -16.62
C LEU A 213 -9.10 -29.31 -15.70
N ARG A 214 -9.78 -30.45 -15.95
CA ARG A 214 -10.95 -30.89 -15.17
C ARG A 214 -10.71 -30.93 -13.66
N ARG A 215 -9.50 -31.31 -13.23
CA ARG A 215 -9.09 -31.32 -11.80
C ARG A 215 -8.99 -29.94 -11.15
N LEU A 216 -9.01 -28.87 -11.94
CA LEU A 216 -8.93 -27.47 -11.51
C LEU A 216 -10.26 -26.73 -11.72
N GLU A 217 -11.30 -27.42 -12.18
CA GLU A 217 -12.65 -26.88 -12.30
C GLU A 217 -13.17 -26.42 -10.94
N LEU A 218 -13.70 -25.20 -10.88
CA LEU A 218 -14.28 -24.63 -9.67
C LEU A 218 -15.75 -25.04 -9.58
N GLU A 219 -16.14 -25.51 -8.40
CA GLU A 219 -17.53 -25.86 -8.06
C GLU A 219 -18.38 -24.58 -7.87
N ASP A 220 -19.71 -24.70 -7.94
CA ASP A 220 -20.58 -23.53 -7.82
C ASP A 220 -20.50 -22.88 -6.42
N GLU A 221 -20.27 -23.69 -5.38
CA GLU A 221 -19.99 -23.26 -4.02
C GLU A 221 -18.66 -22.49 -3.95
N GLU A 222 -17.62 -22.95 -4.65
CA GLU A 222 -16.33 -22.26 -4.73
C GLU A 222 -16.45 -20.92 -5.47
N TRP A 223 -17.27 -20.86 -6.53
CA TRP A 223 -17.58 -19.60 -7.21
C TRP A 223 -18.36 -18.63 -6.31
N THR A 224 -19.31 -19.13 -5.55
CA THR A 224 -20.07 -18.34 -4.58
C THR A 224 -19.15 -17.75 -3.51
N LEU A 225 -18.24 -18.57 -2.96
CA LEU A 225 -17.23 -18.11 -2.00
C LEU A 225 -16.27 -17.08 -2.64
N LEU A 226 -15.88 -17.22 -3.91
CA LEU A 226 -15.07 -16.20 -4.60
C LEU A 226 -15.78 -14.84 -4.73
N ILE A 227 -17.10 -14.82 -4.94
CA ILE A 227 -17.90 -13.59 -4.96
C ILE A 227 -17.90 -12.93 -3.57
N GLU A 228 -18.02 -13.74 -2.53
CA GLU A 228 -18.01 -13.26 -1.15
C GLU A 228 -16.61 -12.73 -0.76
N ILE A 229 -15.53 -13.44 -1.12
CA ILE A 229 -14.15 -12.99 -0.94
C ILE A 229 -13.92 -11.67 -1.69
N GLN A 230 -14.41 -11.52 -2.93
CA GLN A 230 -14.30 -10.27 -3.67
C GLN A 230 -14.97 -9.12 -2.91
N SER A 231 -16.19 -9.36 -2.43
CA SER A 231 -16.97 -8.36 -1.67
C SER A 231 -16.27 -7.99 -0.36
N PHE A 232 -15.71 -8.97 0.35
CA PHE A 232 -14.91 -8.79 1.55
C PHE A 232 -13.62 -7.97 1.32
N LEU A 233 -12.92 -8.20 0.20
CA LEU A 233 -11.67 -7.51 -0.11
C LEU A 233 -11.86 -6.10 -0.65
N LYS A 234 -13.04 -5.78 -1.18
CA LYS A 234 -13.32 -4.50 -1.85
C LYS A 234 -13.13 -3.27 -0.95
N PRO A 235 -13.62 -3.24 0.31
CA PRO A 235 -13.36 -2.12 1.24
C PRO A 235 -11.86 -1.85 1.45
N PHE A 236 -11.04 -2.90 1.53
CA PHE A 236 -9.59 -2.75 1.66
C PHE A 236 -8.98 -2.09 0.42
N ALA A 237 -9.48 -2.39 -0.78
CA ALA A 237 -8.99 -1.80 -2.04
C ALA A 237 -9.34 -0.32 -2.15
N GLU A 238 -10.57 0.04 -1.80
CA GLU A 238 -11.04 1.42 -1.81
C GLU A 238 -10.24 2.27 -0.82
N ILE A 239 -10.05 1.79 0.40
CA ILE A 239 -9.30 2.48 1.45
C ILE A 239 -7.81 2.59 1.10
N THR A 240 -7.20 1.51 0.58
CA THR A 240 -5.78 1.53 0.17
C THR A 240 -5.54 2.58 -0.92
N ARG A 241 -6.44 2.69 -1.90
CA ARG A 241 -6.36 3.69 -2.96
C ARG A 241 -6.39 5.13 -2.41
N VAL A 242 -7.17 5.39 -1.36
CA VAL A 242 -7.17 6.70 -0.69
C VAL A 242 -5.86 6.93 0.06
N ALA A 243 -5.37 5.92 0.79
CA ALA A 243 -4.12 6.00 1.55
C ALA A 243 -2.87 6.18 0.67
N GLU A 244 -2.89 5.67 -0.56
CA GLU A 244 -1.83 5.80 -1.55
C GLU A 244 -1.89 7.13 -2.35
N GLY A 245 -2.86 7.99 -2.06
CA GLY A 245 -2.97 9.31 -2.68
C GLY A 245 -1.71 10.17 -2.47
N SER A 246 -1.27 10.84 -3.53
CA SER A 246 -0.08 11.71 -3.50
C SER A 246 -0.36 13.18 -3.82
N THR A 247 -1.58 13.50 -4.26
CA THR A 247 -2.00 14.85 -4.68
C THR A 247 -2.74 15.61 -3.59
N PHE A 248 -2.98 15.00 -2.43
CA PHE A 248 -3.67 15.59 -1.29
C PHE A 248 -3.13 15.00 0.04
N PRO A 249 -3.30 15.67 1.18
CA PRO A 249 -2.90 15.15 2.48
C PRO A 249 -3.66 13.86 2.83
N THR A 250 -2.95 12.75 3.03
CA THR A 250 -3.55 11.44 3.31
C THR A 250 -3.60 11.08 4.80
N LEU A 251 -2.64 11.58 5.59
CA LEU A 251 -2.54 11.28 7.03
C LEU A 251 -3.80 11.67 7.81
N VAL A 252 -4.47 12.74 7.37
CA VAL A 252 -5.73 13.24 7.92
C VAL A 252 -6.82 12.15 7.96
N PHE A 253 -6.83 11.28 6.96
CA PHE A 253 -7.81 10.21 6.83
C PHE A 253 -7.40 8.93 7.55
N ALA A 254 -6.19 8.84 8.09
CA ALA A 254 -5.70 7.58 8.63
C ALA A 254 -6.58 7.02 9.75
N VAL A 255 -6.99 7.86 10.71
CA VAL A 255 -7.92 7.45 11.78
C VAL A 255 -9.31 7.12 11.22
N PRO A 256 -9.96 7.97 10.41
CA PRO A 256 -11.22 7.64 9.75
C PRO A 256 -11.20 6.32 8.96
N LEU A 257 -10.13 6.05 8.22
CA LEU A 257 -9.99 4.84 7.42
C LEU A 257 -9.79 3.60 8.29
N TYR A 258 -9.04 3.69 9.38
CA TYR A 258 -8.97 2.60 10.36
C TYR A 258 -10.35 2.29 10.93
N ASN A 259 -11.06 3.30 11.44
CA ASN A 259 -12.36 3.12 12.08
C ASN A 259 -13.40 2.56 11.10
N SER A 260 -13.46 3.11 9.88
CA SER A 260 -14.35 2.62 8.82
C SER A 260 -14.09 1.15 8.51
N LEU A 261 -12.82 0.74 8.39
CA LEU A 261 -12.48 -0.65 8.09
C LEU A 261 -12.78 -1.57 9.27
N MET A 262 -12.51 -1.15 10.51
CA MET A 262 -12.84 -1.93 11.71
C MET A 262 -14.35 -2.15 11.84
N ILE A 263 -15.17 -1.10 11.62
CA ILE A 263 -16.64 -1.20 11.62
C ILE A 263 -17.12 -2.21 10.58
N VAL A 264 -16.59 -2.14 9.35
CA VAL A 264 -16.94 -3.11 8.29
C VAL A 264 -16.61 -4.53 8.73
N LEU A 265 -15.45 -4.75 9.35
CA LEU A 265 -15.01 -6.08 9.77
C LEU A 265 -15.78 -6.60 10.98
N ASP A 266 -16.09 -5.76 11.97
CA ASP A 266 -16.94 -6.11 13.11
C ASP A 266 -18.36 -6.47 12.62
N GLY A 267 -18.84 -5.85 11.54
CA GLY A 267 -20.13 -6.17 10.91
C GLY A 267 -20.22 -7.59 10.32
N TYR A 268 -19.11 -8.28 10.05
CA TYR A 268 -19.13 -9.70 9.65
C TYR A 268 -19.37 -10.65 10.83
N GLU A 269 -19.15 -10.19 12.06
CA GLU A 269 -19.46 -10.96 13.29
C GLU A 269 -20.88 -10.67 13.80
N GLU A 270 -21.43 -9.50 13.50
CA GLU A 270 -22.78 -9.10 13.90
C GLU A 270 -23.84 -9.59 12.89
N GLU A 271 -24.53 -10.68 13.21
CA GLU A 271 -25.68 -11.18 12.45
C GLU A 271 -26.75 -10.08 12.28
N LYS A 272 -26.92 -9.55 11.07
CA LYS A 272 -27.93 -8.53 10.78
C LYS A 272 -28.79 -8.79 9.54
N ASP A 273 -28.65 -9.93 8.86
CA ASP A 273 -29.49 -10.24 7.70
C ASP A 273 -29.77 -11.74 7.54
N ASP A 274 -30.78 -12.11 6.72
CA ASP A 274 -31.10 -13.50 6.31
C ASP A 274 -29.94 -14.21 5.55
N PHE A 275 -28.81 -13.51 5.37
CA PHE A 275 -27.63 -13.99 4.68
C PHE A 275 -26.54 -14.43 5.67
N VAL A 276 -26.32 -15.74 5.76
CA VAL A 276 -25.26 -16.32 6.58
C VAL A 276 -23.96 -16.30 5.78
N HIS A 277 -22.99 -15.50 6.25
CA HIS A 277 -21.63 -15.48 5.70
C HIS A 277 -20.94 -16.84 5.84
N ASP A 278 -20.08 -17.20 4.89
CA ASP A 278 -19.25 -18.39 5.03
C ASP A 278 -18.34 -18.25 6.28
N PHE A 279 -18.18 -19.33 7.04
CA PHE A 279 -17.37 -19.31 8.27
C PHE A 279 -15.93 -18.86 8.01
N LEU A 280 -15.39 -19.13 6.81
CA LEU A 280 -14.05 -18.68 6.41
C LEU A 280 -13.98 -17.15 6.28
N ILE A 281 -15.07 -16.50 5.86
CA ILE A 281 -15.17 -15.04 5.75
C ILE A 281 -15.18 -14.42 7.14
N ILE A 282 -15.95 -15.00 8.07
CA ILE A 282 -16.00 -14.55 9.47
C ILE A 282 -14.62 -14.66 10.12
N ASP A 283 -13.94 -15.80 9.98
CA ASP A 283 -12.60 -16.00 10.54
C ASP A 283 -11.55 -15.09 9.88
N ALA A 284 -11.68 -14.84 8.57
CA ALA A 284 -10.84 -13.89 7.85
C ALA A 284 -11.07 -12.44 8.31
N ALA A 285 -12.31 -12.04 8.57
CA ALA A 285 -12.65 -10.74 9.11
C ALA A 285 -12.05 -10.55 10.51
N ARG A 286 -12.20 -11.55 11.39
CA ARG A 286 -11.60 -11.53 12.73
C ARG A 286 -10.09 -11.40 12.70
N SER A 287 -9.40 -12.20 11.88
CA SER A 287 -7.94 -12.16 11.79
C SER A 287 -7.42 -10.85 11.21
N ALA A 288 -8.08 -10.31 10.17
CA ALA A 288 -7.77 -8.99 9.62
C ALA A 288 -7.97 -7.87 10.65
N ASN A 289 -9.08 -7.93 11.40
CA ASN A 289 -9.44 -6.91 12.38
C ASN A 289 -8.48 -6.92 13.57
N LEU A 290 -8.10 -8.10 14.09
CA LEU A 290 -7.07 -8.24 15.11
C LEU A 290 -5.75 -7.60 14.68
N LYS A 291 -5.37 -7.78 13.40
CA LYS A 291 -4.15 -7.17 12.86
C LYS A 291 -4.28 -5.65 12.76
N LEU A 292 -5.42 -5.12 12.32
CA LEU A 292 -5.69 -3.68 12.28
C LEU A 292 -5.65 -3.06 13.68
N LYS A 293 -6.39 -3.63 14.65
CA LYS A 293 -6.45 -3.17 16.05
C LYS A 293 -5.04 -3.12 16.67
N ALA A 294 -4.20 -4.12 16.41
CA ALA A 294 -2.81 -4.14 16.90
C ALA A 294 -1.92 -2.99 16.35
N TYR A 295 -2.23 -2.46 15.17
CA TYR A 295 -1.52 -1.31 14.59
C TYR A 295 -2.21 0.02 14.89
N TYR A 296 -3.54 0.03 15.03
CA TYR A 296 -4.30 1.18 15.50
C TYR A 296 -3.83 1.63 16.88
N ASN A 297 -3.56 0.68 17.78
CA ASN A 297 -2.97 0.95 19.11
C ASN A 297 -1.53 1.49 19.08
N LYS A 298 -0.88 1.51 17.90
CA LYS A 298 0.45 2.10 17.68
C LYS A 298 0.38 3.45 16.98
N THR A 299 -0.82 3.97 16.71
CA THR A 299 -0.98 5.33 16.22
C THR A 299 -0.59 6.32 17.32
N THR A 300 -0.05 7.46 16.90
CA THR A 300 0.47 8.49 17.79
C THR A 300 -0.43 9.72 17.75
N SER A 301 -0.20 10.67 18.67
CA SER A 301 -0.94 11.93 18.71
C SER A 301 -0.90 12.71 17.37
N ILE A 302 0.12 12.47 16.54
CA ILE A 302 0.25 13.10 15.22
C ILE A 302 -0.92 12.73 14.30
N TYR A 303 -1.40 11.49 14.36
CA TYR A 303 -2.57 11.05 13.59
C TYR A 303 -3.82 11.81 14.00
N LEU A 304 -4.04 11.94 15.32
CA LEU A 304 -5.18 12.66 15.89
C LEU A 304 -5.13 14.14 15.51
N ILE A 305 -3.96 14.78 15.68
CA ILE A 305 -3.73 16.18 15.31
C ILE A 305 -4.01 16.38 13.82
N ALA A 306 -3.52 15.50 12.95
CA ALA A 306 -3.78 15.60 11.51
C ALA A 306 -5.28 15.56 11.19
N THR A 307 -6.04 14.67 11.84
CA THR A 307 -7.49 14.59 11.69
C THR A 307 -8.22 15.83 12.22
N ILE A 308 -7.83 16.35 13.40
CA ILE A 308 -8.41 17.57 14.00
C ILE A 308 -8.16 18.81 13.14
N LEU A 309 -6.98 18.89 12.50
CA LEU A 309 -6.62 20.02 11.65
C LEU A 309 -7.41 20.05 10.33
N ASP A 310 -8.15 18.99 9.98
CA ASP A 310 -9.07 19.04 8.85
C ASP A 310 -10.36 19.79 9.23
N PRO A 311 -10.66 20.92 8.58
CA PRO A 311 -11.85 21.71 8.89
C PRO A 311 -13.18 20.96 8.64
N ARG A 312 -13.16 19.82 7.93
CA ARG A 312 -14.32 18.96 7.69
C ARG A 312 -14.56 17.95 8.81
N LEU A 313 -13.52 17.57 9.55
CA LEU A 313 -13.60 16.55 10.61
C LEU A 313 -13.54 17.20 12.00
N LYS A 314 -12.50 18.01 12.25
CA LYS A 314 -12.25 18.72 13.51
C LYS A 314 -12.30 17.75 14.72
N LEU A 315 -12.58 18.28 15.90
CA LEU A 315 -12.85 17.48 17.10
C LEU A 315 -14.18 16.73 17.04
N GLU A 316 -15.10 17.14 16.15
CA GLU A 316 -16.44 16.55 16.08
C GLU A 316 -16.39 15.08 15.66
N TYR A 317 -15.50 14.75 14.71
CA TYR A 317 -15.26 13.36 14.30
C TYR A 317 -15.02 12.42 15.50
N PHE A 318 -14.25 12.86 16.49
CA PHE A 318 -13.95 12.02 17.66
C PHE A 318 -15.12 11.91 18.64
N LYS A 319 -15.99 12.92 18.72
CA LYS A 319 -17.21 12.83 19.54
C LYS A 319 -18.24 11.89 18.92
N ASP A 320 -18.31 11.89 17.59
CA ASP A 320 -19.28 11.07 16.83
C ASP A 320 -18.86 9.59 16.74
N ASN A 321 -17.59 9.27 17.03
CA ASN A 321 -16.99 7.95 16.88
C ASN A 321 -16.31 7.47 18.18
N GLU A 322 -16.77 7.96 19.34
CA GLU A 322 -16.29 7.59 20.67
C GLU A 322 -16.82 6.22 21.14
#